data_AF-A0A2G9P084-F1
#
_entry.id   AF-A0A2G9P084-F1
#
_cell.length_a   1.000
_cell.length_b   1.000
_cell.length_c   1.000
_cell.angle_alpha   90.00
_cell.angle_beta   90.00
_cell.angle_gamma   90.00
#
_symmetry.space_group_name_H-M   'P 1'
#
loop_
_entity.id
_entity.type
_entity.pdbx_description
1 polymer ?
#
loop_
_entity_poly.entity_id
_entity_poly.type
_entity_poly.pdbx_seq_one_letter_code
_entity_poly.pdbx_strand_id
1 'polypeptide(L)'
;LFMLAIISLLSDQVFLTPVQNNALFQYINDHQSEYIQRLKNWVAIESDSSDPSKRDQVQLMMEMTKDYILKMGGHVEMAEIGEQEYSPGIKLPLPPVILAQIGNDTNKPTVCFYGHMDVQPANKEDGWKTEPYTLVEENGNLFGRGTSDDKGQILALLHGVESVKKIVCKSIIHATNN
;
A
#
# COMPACT_ATOMS: atom_id res chain seq x y z
N LEU A 1 5.83 -8.47 11.86
CA LEU A 1 4.99 -9.04 10.78
C LEU A 1 3.53 -8.66 11.04
N PHE A 2 3.15 -7.45 10.65
CA PHE A 2 1.79 -6.94 10.84
C PHE A 2 1.03 -6.97 9.53
N MET A 3 -0.15 -7.59 9.56
CA MET A 3 -0.87 -8.10 8.41
C MET A 3 -1.77 -7.04 7.77
N LEU A 4 -1.66 -6.90 6.46
CA LEU A 4 -2.64 -6.29 5.59
C LEU A 4 -3.26 -7.39 4.74
N ALA A 5 -4.58 -7.60 4.85
CA ALA A 5 -5.34 -8.44 3.92
C ALA A 5 -6.23 -7.52 3.06
N ILE A 6 -5.84 -7.32 1.81
CA ILE A 6 -6.66 -6.61 0.81
C ILE A 6 -7.42 -7.65 0.01
N ILE A 7 -8.73 -7.70 0.19
CA ILE A 7 -9.65 -8.43 -0.65
C ILE A 7 -10.04 -7.51 -1.81
N SER A 8 -9.40 -7.70 -2.97
CA SER A 8 -9.74 -7.00 -4.20
C SER A 8 -10.55 -7.93 -5.09
N LEU A 9 -11.78 -7.55 -5.41
CA LEU A 9 -12.55 -8.25 -6.43
C LEU A 9 -11.96 -7.90 -7.81
N LEU A 10 -11.30 -8.85 -8.45
CA LEU A 10 -10.86 -8.75 -9.84
C LEU A 10 -11.72 -9.72 -10.64
N SER A 11 -12.19 -9.29 -11.82
CA SER A 11 -13.23 -9.93 -12.64
C SER A 11 -12.91 -11.32 -13.22
N ASP A 12 -13.95 -12.10 -13.56
CA ASP A 12 -13.82 -13.37 -14.30
C ASP A 12 -13.63 -13.16 -15.82
N GLN A 13 -13.85 -11.96 -16.35
CA GLN A 13 -13.53 -11.58 -17.74
C GLN A 13 -13.33 -10.07 -17.90
N VAL A 14 -12.23 -9.52 -17.37
CA VAL A 14 -11.68 -8.24 -17.83
C VAL A 14 -10.30 -8.55 -18.37
N PHE A 15 -10.25 -9.22 -19.52
CA PHE A 15 -9.22 -8.85 -20.47
C PHE A 15 -9.56 -7.41 -20.84
N LEU A 16 -8.84 -6.46 -20.27
CA LEU A 16 -8.83 -5.11 -20.82
C LEU A 16 -8.63 -5.29 -22.32
N THR A 17 -9.51 -4.70 -23.12
CA THR A 17 -9.29 -4.67 -24.56
C THR A 17 -7.89 -4.12 -24.83
N PRO A 18 -7.24 -4.43 -25.96
CA PRO A 18 -5.92 -3.86 -26.26
C PRO A 18 -5.87 -2.33 -26.09
N VAL A 19 -6.97 -1.64 -26.43
CA VAL A 19 -7.15 -0.20 -26.21
C VAL A 19 -7.15 0.17 -24.73
N GLN A 20 -7.90 -0.55 -23.89
CA GLN A 20 -7.93 -0.30 -22.44
C GLN A 20 -6.61 -0.67 -21.75
N ASN A 21 -5.89 -1.70 -22.23
CA ASN A 21 -4.55 -2.04 -21.75
C ASN A 21 -3.56 -0.92 -22.04
N ASN A 22 -3.56 -0.39 -23.27
CA ASN A 22 -2.71 0.74 -23.63
C ASN A 22 -3.05 1.99 -22.80
N ALA A 23 -4.34 2.27 -22.61
CA ALA A 23 -4.78 3.39 -21.77
C ALA A 23 -4.38 3.21 -20.29
N LEU A 24 -4.42 1.97 -19.77
CA LEU A 24 -3.97 1.65 -18.42
C LEU A 24 -2.46 1.91 -18.24
N PHE A 25 -1.63 1.35 -19.12
CA PHE A 25 -0.19 1.57 -19.03
C PHE A 25 0.20 3.02 -19.24
N GLN A 26 -0.48 3.73 -20.15
CA GLN A 26 -0.28 5.17 -20.33
C GLN A 26 -0.64 5.93 -19.05
N TYR A 27 -1.79 5.64 -18.41
CA TYR A 27 -2.17 6.25 -17.15
C TYR A 27 -1.11 6.01 -16.07
N ILE A 28 -0.63 4.77 -15.91
CA ILE A 28 0.41 4.45 -14.94
C ILE A 28 1.69 5.27 -15.23
N ASN A 29 2.13 5.34 -16.48
CA ASN A 29 3.30 6.11 -16.89
C ASN A 29 3.14 7.60 -16.58
N ASP A 30 1.98 8.18 -16.87
CA ASP A 30 1.68 9.59 -16.63
C ASP A 30 1.64 9.96 -15.14
N HIS A 31 1.39 8.98 -14.26
CA HIS A 31 1.29 9.18 -12.80
C HIS A 31 2.50 8.65 -12.02
N GLN A 32 3.58 8.22 -12.69
CA GLN A 32 4.77 7.68 -12.02
C GLN A 32 5.35 8.64 -10.97
N SER A 33 5.42 9.93 -11.26
CA SER A 33 5.93 10.92 -10.29
C SER A 33 5.07 11.02 -9.04
N GLU A 34 3.74 10.91 -9.17
CA GLU A 34 2.83 10.86 -8.02
C GLU A 34 3.04 9.59 -7.20
N TYR A 35 3.19 8.45 -7.87
CA TYR A 35 3.41 7.15 -7.23
C TYR A 35 4.74 7.10 -6.48
N ILE A 36 5.81 7.62 -7.07
CA ILE A 36 7.11 7.76 -6.42
C ILE A 36 7.01 8.71 -5.23
N GLN A 37 6.29 9.83 -5.35
CA GLN A 37 6.09 10.74 -4.23
C GLN A 37 5.31 10.09 -3.07
N ARG A 38 4.30 9.27 -3.38
CA ARG A 38 3.58 8.49 -2.35
C ARG A 38 4.51 7.51 -1.65
N LEU A 39 5.36 6.81 -2.40
CA LEU A 39 6.37 5.92 -1.82
C LEU A 39 7.39 6.67 -0.97
N LYS A 40 7.86 7.86 -1.39
CA LYS A 40 8.71 8.74 -0.57
C LYS A 40 8.05 9.05 0.77
N ASN A 41 6.77 9.42 0.75
CA ASN A 41 6.02 9.73 1.97
C ASN A 41 5.85 8.49 2.88
N TRP A 42 5.64 7.30 2.30
CA TRP A 42 5.51 6.06 3.07
C TRP A 42 6.86 5.60 3.66
N VAL A 43 7.95 5.74 2.92
CA VAL A 43 9.31 5.43 3.41
C VAL A 43 9.72 6.36 4.54
N ALA A 44 9.28 7.62 4.53
CA ALA A 44 9.55 8.57 5.61
C ALA A 44 8.94 8.19 6.97
N ILE A 45 7.97 7.27 7.00
CA ILE A 45 7.42 6.74 8.25
C ILE A 45 8.31 5.61 8.75
N GLU A 46 8.99 5.83 9.87
CA GLU A 46 9.89 4.85 10.48
C GLU A 46 9.11 3.76 11.22
N SER A 47 8.32 2.98 10.49
CA SER A 47 7.47 1.90 11.00
C SER A 47 8.29 0.66 11.40
N ASP A 48 9.38 0.84 12.13
CA ASP A 48 10.19 -0.23 12.70
C ASP A 48 9.41 -0.94 13.80
N SER A 49 9.04 -2.21 13.58
CA SER A 49 8.28 -2.98 14.56
C SER A 49 9.13 -3.62 15.66
N SER A 50 10.45 -3.59 15.52
CA SER A 50 11.37 -4.14 16.51
C SER A 50 11.74 -3.14 17.60
N ASP A 51 11.58 -1.84 17.33
CA ASP A 51 11.76 -0.75 18.28
C ASP A 51 10.42 -0.35 18.95
N PRO A 52 10.25 -0.61 20.26
CA PRO A 52 9.06 -0.19 21.01
C PRO A 52 8.74 1.29 20.91
N SER A 53 9.77 2.14 20.85
CA SER A 53 9.61 3.60 20.79
C SER A 53 9.01 4.07 19.47
N LYS A 54 9.04 3.20 18.44
CA LYS A 54 8.50 3.45 17.11
C LYS A 54 7.10 2.85 16.92
N ARG A 55 6.48 2.29 17.97
CA ARG A 55 5.13 1.69 17.89
C ARG A 55 4.11 2.66 17.28
N ASP A 56 4.17 3.93 17.64
CA ASP A 56 3.27 4.97 17.10
C ASP A 56 3.50 5.22 15.60
N GLN A 57 4.73 5.05 15.10
CA GLN A 57 5.02 5.13 13.66
C GLN A 57 4.44 3.93 12.90
N VAL A 58 4.46 2.74 13.50
CA VAL A 58 3.79 1.56 12.92
C VAL A 58 2.28 1.81 12.85
N GLN A 59 1.66 2.32 13.93
CA GLN A 59 0.24 2.67 13.93
C GLN A 59 -0.09 3.75 12.89
N LEU A 60 0.73 4.80 12.78
CA LEU A 60 0.58 5.84 11.76
C LEU A 60 0.62 5.26 10.35
N MET A 61 1.50 4.28 10.08
CA MET A 61 1.55 3.64 8.78
C MET A 61 0.28 2.83 8.48
N MET A 62 -0.29 2.17 9.50
CA MET A 62 -1.60 1.48 9.35
C MET A 62 -2.72 2.48 9.07
N GLU A 63 -2.76 3.61 9.78
CA GLU A 63 -3.73 4.69 9.57
C GLU A 63 -3.62 5.32 8.18
N MET A 64 -2.41 5.63 7.72
CA MET A 64 -2.17 6.13 6.36
C MET A 64 -2.63 5.16 5.28
N THR A 65 -2.47 3.85 5.52
CA THR A 65 -2.93 2.80 4.60
C THR A 65 -4.46 2.73 4.58
N LYS A 66 -5.10 2.73 5.75
CA LYS A 66 -6.57 2.80 5.89
C LYS A 66 -7.12 4.01 5.12
N ASP A 67 -6.59 5.19 5.38
CA ASP A 67 -7.06 6.43 4.75
C ASP A 67 -6.92 6.39 3.23
N TYR A 68 -5.86 5.79 2.72
CA TYR A 68 -5.67 5.67 1.28
C TYR A 68 -6.68 4.69 0.65
N ILE A 69 -6.93 3.54 1.27
CA ILE A 69 -7.96 2.59 0.81
C ILE A 69 -9.37 3.21 0.86
N LEU A 70 -9.69 3.95 1.93
CA LEU A 70 -10.97 4.67 2.05
C LEU A 70 -11.13 5.73 0.94
N LYS A 71 -10.07 6.50 0.63
CA LYS A 71 -10.07 7.46 -0.50
C LYS A 71 -10.31 6.78 -1.85
N MET A 72 -9.87 5.54 -2.02
CA MET A 72 -10.16 4.73 -3.20
C MET A 72 -11.59 4.18 -3.22
N GLY A 73 -12.41 4.45 -2.21
CA GLY A 73 -13.77 3.92 -2.06
C GLY A 73 -13.81 2.46 -1.60
N GLY A 74 -12.78 2.01 -0.88
CA GLY A 74 -12.77 0.72 -0.20
C GLY A 74 -13.48 0.78 1.16
N HIS A 75 -13.84 -0.39 1.67
CA HIS A 75 -14.23 -0.60 3.06
C HIS A 75 -13.01 -1.10 3.84
N VAL A 76 -12.82 -0.63 5.08
CA VAL A 76 -11.70 -1.03 5.92
C VAL A 76 -12.18 -1.32 7.34
N GLU A 77 -11.74 -2.44 7.89
CA GLU A 77 -11.77 -2.76 9.31
C GLU A 77 -10.34 -2.79 9.86
N MET A 78 -10.12 -2.10 10.98
CA MET A 78 -8.88 -2.14 11.75
C MET A 78 -9.08 -3.17 12.87
N ALA A 79 -8.66 -4.41 12.65
CA ALA A 79 -8.85 -5.49 13.60
C ALA A 79 -7.80 -5.43 14.72
N GLU A 80 -8.25 -5.16 15.94
CA GLU A 80 -7.43 -5.18 17.14
C GLU A 80 -7.03 -6.62 17.50
N ILE A 81 -5.73 -6.87 17.64
CA ILE A 81 -5.19 -8.22 17.85
C ILE A 81 -4.53 -8.41 19.23
N GLY A 82 -4.73 -7.47 20.15
CA GLY A 82 -4.29 -7.56 21.54
C GLY A 82 -2.97 -6.82 21.80
N GLU A 83 -2.20 -7.34 22.75
CA GLU A 83 -0.98 -6.69 23.26
C GLU A 83 0.23 -7.63 23.14
N GLN A 84 1.41 -7.04 23.00
CA GLN A 84 2.70 -7.72 23.05
C GLN A 84 3.42 -7.36 24.35
N GLU A 85 3.87 -8.37 25.08
CA GLU A 85 4.86 -8.16 26.15
C GLU A 85 6.24 -8.02 25.52
N TYR A 86 6.82 -6.83 25.60
CA TYR A 86 8.15 -6.56 25.04
C TYR A 86 9.27 -6.91 26.03
N SER A 87 9.05 -6.58 27.29
CA SER A 87 9.92 -6.91 28.42
C SER A 87 9.07 -7.10 29.68
N PRO A 88 9.60 -7.74 30.74
CA PRO A 88 8.83 -7.97 31.96
C PRO A 88 8.16 -6.69 32.48
N GLY A 89 6.81 -6.69 32.48
CA GLY A 89 6.01 -5.55 32.95
C GLY A 89 5.78 -4.42 31.94
N ILE A 90 6.32 -4.52 30.71
CA ILE A 90 6.06 -3.57 29.62
C ILE A 90 5.25 -4.28 28.54
N LYS A 91 3.97 -3.92 28.45
CA LYS A 91 3.06 -4.35 27.39
C LYS A 91 2.73 -3.18 26.48
N LEU A 92 2.67 -3.47 25.19
CA LEU A 92 2.31 -2.50 24.16
C LEU A 92 1.18 -3.07 23.31
N PRO A 93 0.20 -2.25 22.90
CA PRO A 93 -0.79 -2.69 21.94
C PRO A 93 -0.09 -3.11 20.65
N LEU A 94 -0.49 -4.26 20.11
CA LEU A 94 -0.09 -4.67 18.77
C LEU A 94 -0.75 -3.72 17.76
N PRO A 95 -0.04 -3.29 16.71
CA PRO A 95 -0.66 -2.62 15.58
C PRO A 95 -1.85 -3.44 15.05
N PRO A 96 -2.95 -2.77 14.69
CA PRO A 96 -4.11 -3.45 14.14
C PRO A 96 -3.75 -4.16 12.83
N VAL A 97 -4.54 -5.18 12.50
CA VAL A 97 -4.53 -5.79 11.18
C VAL A 97 -5.53 -5.06 10.30
N ILE A 98 -5.12 -4.68 9.09
CA ILE A 98 -6.07 -4.09 8.13
C ILE A 98 -6.76 -5.21 7.37
N LEU A 99 -8.08 -5.28 7.51
CA LEU A 99 -8.97 -6.08 6.66
C LEU A 99 -9.70 -5.12 5.74
N ALA A 100 -9.33 -5.13 4.46
CA ALA A 100 -9.84 -4.18 3.48
C ALA A 100 -10.53 -4.87 2.32
N GLN A 101 -11.60 -4.25 1.81
CA GLN A 101 -12.31 -4.72 0.62
C GLN A 101 -12.51 -3.57 -0.37
N ILE A 102 -12.17 -3.78 -1.64
CA ILE A 102 -12.47 -2.83 -2.73
C ILE A 102 -13.37 -3.51 -3.75
N GLY A 103 -14.63 -3.04 -3.81
CA GLY A 103 -15.71 -3.62 -4.62
C GLY A 103 -16.50 -4.72 -3.90
N ASN A 104 -17.75 -4.96 -4.31
CA ASN A 104 -18.66 -5.93 -3.68
C ASN A 104 -19.54 -6.72 -4.68
N ASP A 105 -19.12 -6.82 -5.94
CA ASP A 105 -19.88 -7.52 -6.98
C ASP A 105 -19.74 -9.04 -6.85
N THR A 106 -20.81 -9.71 -6.45
CA THR A 106 -20.84 -11.17 -6.22
C THR A 106 -20.72 -11.99 -7.51
N ASN A 107 -20.82 -11.36 -8.69
CA ASN A 107 -20.62 -12.03 -9.97
C ASN A 107 -19.15 -11.96 -10.47
N LYS A 108 -18.24 -11.42 -9.64
CA LYS A 108 -16.81 -11.33 -9.93
C LYS A 108 -16.02 -12.19 -8.94
N PRO A 109 -14.87 -12.75 -9.35
CA PRO A 109 -13.99 -13.45 -8.44
C PRO A 109 -13.36 -12.48 -7.45
N THR A 110 -12.91 -13.09 -6.37
CA THR A 110 -12.31 -12.43 -5.23
C THR A 110 -10.85 -12.81 -5.16
N VAL A 111 -9.96 -11.80 -5.23
CA VAL A 111 -8.52 -11.99 -5.04
C VAL A 111 -8.14 -11.41 -3.69
N CYS A 112 -7.44 -12.21 -2.88
CA CYS A 112 -6.88 -11.76 -1.61
C CYS A 112 -5.40 -11.48 -1.79
N PHE A 113 -4.97 -10.30 -1.35
CA PHE A 113 -3.59 -9.88 -1.31
C PHE A 113 -3.15 -9.70 0.13
N TYR A 114 -1.92 -10.11 0.38
CA TYR A 114 -1.27 -9.98 1.67
C TYR A 114 0.02 -9.18 1.54
N GLY A 115 0.28 -8.34 2.54
CA GLY A 115 1.61 -7.77 2.75
C GLY A 115 1.71 -7.13 4.13
N HIS A 116 2.78 -6.38 4.35
CA HIS A 116 3.06 -5.76 5.63
C HIS A 116 3.58 -4.33 5.52
N MET A 117 3.39 -3.57 6.59
CA MET A 117 3.73 -2.15 6.64
C MET A 117 4.81 -1.82 7.67
N ASP A 118 5.16 -2.79 8.53
CA ASP A 118 6.34 -2.70 9.35
C ASP A 118 7.61 -2.97 8.55
N VAL A 119 8.71 -2.39 9.00
CA VAL A 119 10.02 -2.50 8.35
C VAL A 119 11.08 -2.95 9.36
N GLN A 120 12.19 -3.46 8.85
CA GLN A 120 13.37 -3.73 9.68
C GLN A 120 14.07 -2.42 10.09
N PRO A 121 14.83 -2.41 11.19
CA PRO A 121 15.70 -1.30 11.56
C PRO A 121 16.62 -0.87 10.42
N ALA A 122 16.96 0.41 10.42
CA ALA A 122 18.02 0.96 9.58
C ALA A 122 18.54 2.25 10.18
N ASN A 123 19.85 2.29 10.42
CA ASN A 123 20.57 3.49 10.81
C ASN A 123 21.60 3.84 9.74
N LYS A 124 21.93 5.13 9.64
CA LYS A 124 22.97 5.59 8.71
C LYS A 124 24.30 4.88 8.93
N GLU A 125 24.64 4.66 10.20
CA GLU A 125 25.88 4.00 10.65
C GLU A 125 26.00 2.53 10.21
N ASP A 126 24.90 1.88 9.82
CA ASP A 126 24.90 0.50 9.33
C ASP A 126 25.53 0.36 7.92
N GLY A 127 26.02 1.48 7.34
CA GLY A 127 26.68 1.52 6.03
C GLY A 127 25.80 2.07 4.90
N TRP A 128 24.70 2.75 5.23
CA TRP A 128 23.83 3.36 4.22
C TRP A 128 24.51 4.56 3.54
N LYS A 129 24.44 4.62 2.21
CA LYS A 129 24.93 5.77 1.43
C LYS A 129 24.05 7.01 1.60
N THR A 130 22.74 6.82 1.71
CA THR A 130 21.71 7.87 1.90
C THR A 130 21.06 7.72 3.27
N GLU A 131 20.22 8.67 3.70
CA GLU A 131 19.46 8.48 4.94
C GLU A 131 18.41 7.37 4.72
N PRO A 132 18.31 6.33 5.58
CA PRO A 132 17.48 5.17 5.29
C PRO A 132 16.00 5.51 5.09
N TYR A 133 15.47 6.46 5.85
CA TYR A 133 14.07 6.87 5.79
C TYR A 133 13.83 8.12 4.92
N THR A 134 14.83 8.57 4.17
CA THR A 134 14.65 9.57 3.11
C THR A 134 14.88 8.89 1.77
N LEU A 135 13.79 8.59 1.05
CA LEU A 135 13.91 7.90 -0.23
C LEU A 135 14.64 8.78 -1.25
N VAL A 136 15.76 8.27 -1.77
CA VAL A 136 16.59 8.92 -2.80
C VAL A 136 16.45 8.15 -4.11
N GLU A 137 16.30 8.90 -5.19
CA GLU A 137 16.32 8.35 -6.54
C GLU A 137 17.71 8.53 -7.15
N GLU A 138 18.34 7.43 -7.58
CA GLU A 138 19.67 7.46 -8.20
C GLU A 138 19.76 6.37 -9.28
N ASN A 139 20.13 6.78 -10.50
CA ASN A 139 20.29 5.89 -11.66
C ASN A 139 19.07 5.00 -11.94
N GLY A 140 17.85 5.54 -11.77
CA GLY A 140 16.60 4.81 -11.96
C GLY A 140 16.22 3.85 -10.81
N ASN A 141 17.01 3.81 -9.74
CA ASN A 141 16.70 3.04 -8.54
C ASN A 141 16.17 3.95 -7.43
N LEU A 142 15.30 3.41 -6.58
CA LEU A 142 14.73 4.10 -5.42
C LEU A 142 15.33 3.48 -4.14
N PHE A 143 16.13 4.26 -3.43
CA PHE A 143 16.85 3.81 -2.24
C PHE A 143 16.20 4.34 -0.97
N GLY A 144 15.76 3.43 -0.10
CA GLY A 144 15.22 3.73 1.22
C GLY A 144 14.69 2.48 1.92
N ARG A 145 14.73 2.44 3.25
CA ARG A 145 14.20 1.35 4.05
C ARG A 145 12.69 1.22 3.82
N GLY A 146 12.24 0.02 3.51
CA GLY A 146 10.84 -0.27 3.23
C GLY A 146 10.46 -0.18 1.76
N THR A 147 11.33 0.36 0.89
CA THR A 147 11.03 0.55 -0.54
C THR A 147 10.61 -0.76 -1.22
N SER A 148 11.40 -1.82 -1.06
CA SER A 148 11.14 -3.14 -1.66
C SER A 148 10.65 -4.18 -0.64
N ASP A 149 10.50 -3.83 0.62
CA ASP A 149 10.09 -4.76 1.68
C ASP A 149 9.38 -3.97 2.78
N ASP A 150 8.08 -3.73 2.67
CA ASP A 150 7.15 -4.17 1.59
C ASP A 150 6.27 -3.00 1.07
N LYS A 151 6.64 -1.76 1.42
CA LYS A 151 5.83 -0.56 1.14
C LYS A 151 5.62 -0.33 -0.36
N GLY A 152 6.64 -0.58 -1.17
CA GLY A 152 6.57 -0.43 -2.62
C GLY A 152 5.61 -1.41 -3.28
N GLN A 153 5.59 -2.66 -2.82
CA GLN A 153 4.71 -3.70 -3.33
C GLN A 153 3.25 -3.41 -2.98
N ILE A 154 2.97 -3.06 -1.72
CA ILE A 154 1.62 -2.65 -1.30
C ILE A 154 1.15 -1.44 -2.10
N LEU A 155 2.00 -0.43 -2.28
CA LEU A 155 1.64 0.73 -3.09
C LEU A 155 1.45 0.38 -4.57
N ALA A 156 2.30 -0.45 -5.16
CA ALA A 156 2.15 -0.88 -6.55
C ALA A 156 0.80 -1.57 -6.77
N LEU A 157 0.38 -2.40 -5.81
CA LEU A 157 -0.93 -3.03 -5.83
C LEU A 157 -2.08 -2.01 -5.77
N LEU A 158 -2.02 -1.09 -4.80
CA LEU A 158 -3.05 -0.06 -4.64
C LEU A 158 -3.11 0.88 -5.85
N HIS A 159 -1.97 1.26 -6.42
CA HIS A 159 -1.87 2.05 -7.65
C HIS A 159 -2.48 1.30 -8.85
N GLY A 160 -2.25 -0.02 -8.95
CA GLY A 160 -2.86 -0.87 -9.97
C GLY A 160 -4.39 -0.87 -9.86
N VAL A 161 -4.92 -1.09 -8.66
CA VAL A 161 -6.37 -1.04 -8.40
C VAL A 161 -6.94 0.35 -8.71
N GLU A 162 -6.28 1.42 -8.27
CA GLU A 162 -6.68 2.80 -8.57
C GLU A 162 -6.76 3.04 -10.08
N SER A 163 -5.71 2.66 -10.81
CA SER A 163 -5.60 2.86 -12.25
C SER A 163 -6.69 2.10 -13.01
N VAL A 164 -6.92 0.83 -12.68
CA VAL A 164 -7.99 0.02 -13.29
C VAL A 164 -9.35 0.66 -13.05
N LYS A 165 -9.65 1.11 -11.82
CA LYS A 165 -10.92 1.79 -11.52
C LYS A 165 -11.09 3.06 -12.36
N LYS A 166 -10.03 3.86 -12.53
CA LYS A 166 -10.08 5.09 -13.33
C LYS A 166 -10.35 4.82 -14.81
N ILE A 167 -9.74 3.80 -15.40
CA ILE A 167 -9.92 3.44 -16.82
C ILE A 167 -11.31 2.84 -17.07
N VAL A 168 -11.75 1.92 -16.21
CA VAL A 168 -13.05 1.23 -16.38
C VAL A 168 -14.21 2.21 -16.16
N CYS A 169 -14.17 3.06 -15.14
CA CYS A 169 -15.25 4.04 -14.89
C CYS A 169 -15.35 5.11 -15.98
N LYS A 170 -14.23 5.56 -16.58
CA LYS A 170 -14.26 6.50 -17.72
C LYS A 170 -14.95 5.92 -18.96
N SER A 171 -14.81 4.62 -19.19
CA SER A 171 -15.39 3.94 -20.36
C SER A 171 -16.92 3.87 -20.29
N ILE A 172 -17.50 3.79 -19.09
CA ILE A 172 -18.96 3.72 -18.89
C ILE A 172 -19.64 5.05 -19.23
N ILE A 173 -19.02 6.19 -18.90
CA ILE A 173 -19.60 7.53 -19.15
C ILE A 173 -19.68 7.86 -20.64
N HIS A 174 -18.76 7.35 -21.47
CA HIS A 174 -18.83 7.53 -22.92
C HIS A 174 -19.89 6.65 -23.59
N ALA A 175 -20.20 5.47 -23.03
CA ALA A 175 -21.20 4.56 -23.58
C ALA A 175 -22.65 4.99 -23.30
N THR A 176 -22.90 5.84 -22.30
CA THR A 176 -24.24 6.33 -21.95
C THR A 176 -24.62 7.65 -22.63
N ASN A 177 -23.70 8.26 -23.38
CA ASN A 177 -23.90 9.54 -24.08
C ASN A 177 -23.98 9.39 -25.62
N ASN A 178 -24.13 8.17 -26.13
CA ASN A 178 -24.37 7.86 -27.54
C ASN A 178 -25.66 7.07 -27.72
#